data_AF-A0A2P2KTW3-F1
#
_entry.id   AF-A0A2P2KTW3-F1
#
_cell.length_a   1.000
_cell.length_b   1.000
_cell.length_c   1.000
_cell.angle_alpha   90.00
_cell.angle_beta   90.00
_cell.angle_gamma   90.00
#
_symmetry.space_group_name_H-M   'P 1'
#
loop_
_entity.id
_entity.type
_entity.pdbx_description
1 polymer ?
#
loop_
_entity_poly.entity_id
_entity_poly.type
_entity_poly.pdbx_seq_one_letter_code
_entity_poly.pdbx_strand_id
1 'polypeptide(L)'
;MNPITLLAVRYQFVPQMIFLNCLFGYLSLLIIIKWCTGSQADLYHVMIYMFLSPTDNLGENQLFPGQRPLQIILLLLAVVAVPWMLFPKPFILKKLHSERFQGRTYGILRNTEADLDVEPDSARAHHEDFNFSEVFVHQMIHSIEFVLGAVSNTASYLRLWALSLAHSELSTVFYEKVLLLAWGYDNIVIRLVGLAVFAFATAFILLMMETLSAFLHALRLHWVEFQGKFYHGDGYKFRPFSFALITEDDD
;
A
#
# COMPACT_ATOMS: atom_id res chain seq x y z
N MET A 1 10.15 25.21 3.21
CA MET A 1 9.58 24.08 2.47
C MET A 1 9.80 24.34 0.98
N ASN A 2 10.60 23.52 0.30
CA ASN A 2 11.04 23.79 -1.07
C ASN A 2 9.86 23.70 -2.06
N PRO A 3 9.82 24.54 -3.12
CA PRO A 3 8.75 24.48 -4.14
C PRO A 3 8.68 23.11 -4.83
N ILE A 4 9.81 22.38 -4.88
CA ILE A 4 9.93 21.05 -5.47
C ILE A 4 9.18 19.98 -4.65
N THR A 5 9.21 20.06 -3.32
CA THR A 5 8.46 19.13 -2.46
C THR A 5 6.96 19.40 -2.49
N LEU A 6 6.55 20.68 -2.58
CA LEU A 6 5.13 21.04 -2.77
C LEU A 6 4.59 20.48 -4.10
N LEU A 7 5.41 20.52 -5.15
CA LEU A 7 5.10 19.97 -6.46
C LEU A 7 5.00 18.43 -6.40
N ALA A 8 5.95 17.75 -5.75
CA ALA A 8 5.90 16.31 -5.55
C ALA A 8 4.64 15.88 -4.77
N VAL A 9 4.30 16.57 -3.69
CA VAL A 9 3.06 16.32 -2.92
C VAL A 9 1.83 16.56 -3.80
N ARG A 10 1.77 17.64 -4.57
CA ARG A 10 0.61 17.94 -5.42
C ARG A 10 0.43 16.93 -6.57
N TYR A 11 1.52 16.46 -7.17
CA TYR A 11 1.47 15.63 -8.39
C TYR A 11 1.63 14.13 -8.15
N GLN A 12 2.15 13.69 -7.00
CA GLN A 12 2.29 12.27 -6.65
C GLN A 12 1.22 11.83 -5.64
N PHE A 13 1.05 12.57 -4.53
CA PHE A 13 0.12 12.18 -3.48
C PHE A 13 -1.36 12.37 -3.88
N VAL A 14 -1.69 13.46 -4.58
CA VAL A 14 -3.09 13.74 -4.96
C VAL A 14 -3.66 12.69 -5.94
N PRO A 15 -2.98 12.30 -7.03
CA PRO A 15 -3.50 11.27 -7.93
C PRO A 15 -3.58 9.89 -7.27
N GLN A 16 -2.60 9.56 -6.43
CA GLN A 16 -2.61 8.30 -5.67
C GLN A 16 -3.81 8.21 -4.72
N MET A 17 -4.10 9.30 -4.00
CA MET A 17 -5.27 9.38 -3.11
C MET A 17 -6.59 9.35 -3.88
N ILE A 18 -6.67 10.06 -5.01
CA ILE A 18 -7.86 10.04 -5.88
C ILE A 18 -8.10 8.63 -6.41
N PHE A 19 -7.09 7.97 -6.97
CA PHE A 19 -7.19 6.61 -7.51
C PHE A 19 -7.66 5.61 -6.44
N LEU A 20 -7.01 5.61 -5.26
CA LEU A 20 -7.35 4.71 -4.17
C LEU A 20 -8.79 4.94 -3.67
N ASN A 21 -9.20 6.20 -3.52
CA ASN A 21 -10.54 6.55 -3.06
C ASN A 21 -11.63 6.22 -4.09
N CYS A 22 -11.34 6.38 -5.38
CA CYS A 22 -12.28 6.02 -6.45
C CYS A 22 -12.57 4.52 -6.48
N LEU A 23 -11.57 3.67 -6.20
CA LEU A 23 -11.76 2.23 -6.24
C LEU A 23 -12.20 1.63 -4.91
N PHE A 24 -11.34 1.72 -3.91
CA PHE A 24 -11.56 1.05 -2.63
C PHE A 24 -12.43 1.87 -1.69
N GLY A 25 -12.38 3.21 -1.80
CA GLY A 25 -13.30 4.10 -1.09
C GLY A 25 -14.74 3.85 -1.54
N TYR A 26 -14.98 3.74 -2.85
CA TYR A 26 -16.28 3.36 -3.39
C TYR A 26 -16.76 2.00 -2.90
N LEU A 27 -15.90 0.97 -2.93
CA LEU A 27 -16.24 -0.35 -2.36
C LEU A 27 -16.66 -0.25 -0.89
N SER A 28 -15.90 0.49 -0.08
CA SER A 28 -16.19 0.67 1.34
C SER A 28 -17.52 1.37 1.57
N LEU A 29 -17.83 2.40 0.77
CA LEU A 29 -19.12 3.08 0.81
C LEU A 29 -20.26 2.14 0.42
N LEU A 30 -20.09 1.30 -0.61
CA LEU A 30 -21.09 0.30 -1.00
C LEU A 30 -21.37 -0.71 0.13
N ILE A 31 -20.35 -1.14 0.88
CA ILE A 31 -20.53 -2.04 2.03
C ILE A 31 -21.40 -1.38 3.11
N ILE A 32 -21.07 -0.15 3.51
CA ILE A 32 -21.81 0.59 4.53
C ILE A 32 -23.27 0.78 4.09
N ILE A 33 -23.45 1.15 2.84
CA ILE A 33 -24.77 1.35 2.23
C ILE A 33 -25.57 0.05 2.22
N LYS A 34 -24.94 -1.06 1.85
CA LYS A 34 -25.57 -2.38 1.82
C LYS A 34 -26.13 -2.70 3.20
N TRP A 35 -25.36 -2.41 4.25
CA TRP A 35 -25.80 -2.59 5.64
C TRP A 35 -26.97 -1.67 6.02
N CYS A 36 -26.98 -0.42 5.56
CA CYS A 36 -28.09 0.50 5.85
C CYS A 36 -29.39 0.17 5.09
N THR A 37 -29.29 -0.35 3.87
CA THR A 37 -30.45 -0.55 2.98
C THR A 37 -30.99 -1.98 3.04
N GLY A 38 -30.20 -2.94 3.53
CA GLY A 38 -30.60 -4.35 3.65
C GLY A 38 -30.78 -5.07 2.30
N SER A 39 -30.25 -4.52 1.21
CA SER A 39 -30.38 -5.08 -0.13
C SER A 39 -29.47 -6.30 -0.34
N GLN A 40 -29.95 -7.29 -1.11
CA GLN A 40 -29.24 -8.55 -1.42
C GLN A 40 -28.17 -8.41 -2.52
N ALA A 41 -27.84 -7.19 -2.95
CA ALA A 41 -26.93 -6.98 -4.06
C ALA A 41 -25.52 -7.59 -3.84
N ASP A 42 -24.98 -8.19 -4.90
CA ASP A 42 -23.64 -8.77 -4.89
C ASP A 42 -22.56 -7.72 -5.21
N LEU A 43 -21.85 -7.28 -4.18
CA LEU A 43 -20.86 -6.20 -4.31
C LEU A 43 -19.67 -6.59 -5.18
N TYR A 44 -19.27 -7.86 -5.17
CA TYR A 44 -18.19 -8.35 -6.04
C TYR A 44 -18.57 -8.27 -7.52
N HIS A 45 -19.81 -8.66 -7.88
CA HIS A 45 -20.31 -8.51 -9.24
C HIS A 45 -20.36 -7.03 -9.65
N VAL A 46 -20.88 -6.15 -8.78
CA VAL A 46 -20.90 -4.69 -9.03
C VAL A 46 -19.48 -4.16 -9.32
N MET A 47 -18.48 -4.61 -8.57
CA MET A 47 -17.10 -4.15 -8.72
C MET A 47 -16.39 -4.73 -9.95
N ILE A 48 -16.67 -5.98 -10.33
CA ILE A 48 -16.14 -6.58 -11.56
C ILE A 48 -16.77 -5.91 -12.80
N TYR A 49 -18.09 -5.75 -12.80
CA TYR A 49 -18.81 -5.10 -13.91
C TYR A 49 -18.48 -3.62 -14.04
N MET A 50 -18.05 -2.94 -12.97
CA MET A 50 -17.52 -1.58 -13.03
C MET A 50 -16.37 -1.42 -14.03
N PHE A 51 -15.50 -2.43 -14.12
CA PHE A 51 -14.34 -2.39 -15.00
C PHE A 51 -14.61 -3.03 -16.36
N LEU A 52 -15.43 -4.09 -16.41
CA LEU A 52 -15.65 -4.86 -17.63
C LEU A 52 -16.73 -4.27 -18.53
N SER A 53 -17.84 -3.77 -17.95
CA SER A 53 -19.01 -3.27 -18.68
C SER A 53 -19.73 -2.16 -17.91
N PRO A 54 -19.17 -0.93 -17.84
CA PRO A 54 -19.69 0.16 -17.00
C PRO A 54 -21.06 0.72 -17.43
N THR A 55 -21.56 0.35 -18.62
CA THR A 55 -22.79 0.88 -19.21
C THR A 55 -23.99 -0.07 -19.14
N ASP A 56 -23.83 -1.27 -18.57
CA ASP A 56 -24.90 -2.25 -18.53
C ASP A 56 -25.94 -1.96 -17.43
N ASN A 57 -27.19 -2.33 -17.66
CA ASN A 57 -28.27 -2.17 -16.70
C ASN A 57 -28.11 -3.22 -15.60
N LEU A 58 -27.61 -2.80 -14.43
CA LEU A 58 -27.48 -3.66 -13.24
C LEU A 58 -28.86 -3.98 -12.60
N GLY A 59 -29.77 -4.60 -13.37
CA GLY A 59 -31.19 -4.83 -13.08
C GLY A 59 -31.56 -4.94 -11.59
N GLU A 60 -31.50 -6.14 -11.01
CA GLU A 60 -31.81 -6.39 -9.59
C GLU A 60 -30.69 -5.99 -8.61
N ASN A 61 -29.53 -5.56 -9.13
CA ASN A 61 -28.35 -5.18 -8.34
C ASN A 61 -28.18 -3.66 -8.20
N GLN A 62 -29.20 -2.87 -8.55
CA GLN A 62 -29.16 -1.42 -8.45
C GLN A 62 -29.29 -1.00 -6.97
N LEU A 63 -28.17 -0.67 -6.35
CA LEU A 63 -28.11 -0.30 -4.93
C LEU A 63 -28.71 1.09 -4.67
N PHE A 64 -28.70 1.97 -5.68
CA PHE A 64 -29.25 3.32 -5.61
C PHE A 64 -29.78 3.89 -6.93
N PRO A 65 -30.72 4.84 -6.87
CA PRO A 65 -30.98 5.73 -8.00
C PRO A 65 -29.74 6.59 -8.28
N GLY A 66 -29.16 6.47 -9.49
CA GLY A 66 -27.98 7.26 -9.90
C GLY A 66 -26.62 6.55 -9.79
N GLN A 67 -26.58 5.24 -9.56
CA GLN A 67 -25.33 4.47 -9.50
C GLN A 67 -24.49 4.55 -10.81
N ARG A 68 -25.16 4.56 -11.98
CA ARG A 68 -24.50 4.57 -13.30
C ARG A 68 -23.63 5.80 -13.56
N PRO A 69 -24.15 7.06 -13.45
CA PRO A 69 -23.30 8.23 -13.67
C PRO A 69 -22.15 8.32 -12.66
N LEU A 70 -22.38 7.92 -11.40
CA LEU A 70 -21.32 7.89 -10.38
C LEU A 70 -20.20 6.92 -10.75
N GLN A 71 -20.54 5.71 -11.19
CA GLN A 71 -19.60 4.67 -11.58
C GLN A 71 -18.75 5.08 -12.79
N ILE A 72 -19.37 5.70 -13.80
CA ILE A 72 -18.67 6.20 -14.98
C ILE A 72 -17.72 7.36 -14.62
N ILE A 73 -18.17 8.31 -13.79
CA ILE A 73 -17.33 9.44 -13.34
C ILE A 73 -16.13 8.93 -12.54
N LEU A 74 -16.33 7.97 -11.62
CA LEU A 74 -15.25 7.37 -10.83
C LEU A 74 -14.25 6.62 -11.70
N LEU A 75 -14.73 5.84 -12.68
CA LEU A 75 -13.87 5.10 -13.61
C LEU A 75 -13.03 6.06 -14.46
N LEU A 76 -13.65 7.12 -15.00
CA LEU A 76 -12.94 8.14 -15.78
C LEU A 76 -11.85 8.81 -14.92
N LEU A 77 -12.19 9.20 -13.69
CA LEU A 77 -11.24 9.82 -12.76
C LEU A 77 -10.07 8.88 -12.42
N ALA A 78 -10.34 7.58 -12.23
CA ALA A 78 -9.31 6.57 -12.01
C ALA A 78 -8.40 6.37 -13.24
N VAL A 79 -8.97 6.35 -14.46
CA VAL A 79 -8.20 6.23 -15.70
C VAL A 79 -7.35 7.47 -15.94
N VAL A 80 -7.85 8.68 -15.68
CA VAL A 80 -7.09 9.93 -15.83
C VAL A 80 -5.99 10.07 -14.76
N ALA A 81 -6.19 9.51 -13.56
CA ALA A 81 -5.18 9.53 -12.49
C ALA A 81 -3.89 8.79 -12.88
N VAL A 82 -3.95 7.75 -13.73
CA VAL A 82 -2.77 6.95 -14.13
C VAL A 82 -1.81 7.76 -15.03
N PRO A 83 -2.24 8.38 -16.15
CA PRO A 83 -1.42 9.31 -16.92
C PRO A 83 -0.97 10.52 -16.09
N TRP A 84 -1.84 11.05 -15.23
CA TRP A 84 -1.50 12.19 -14.38
C TRP A 84 -0.35 11.87 -13.40
N MET A 85 -0.16 10.61 -12.98
CA MET A 85 0.98 10.21 -12.17
C MET A 85 2.26 9.99 -13.00
N LEU A 86 2.14 9.62 -14.28
CA LEU A 86 3.27 9.27 -15.14
C LEU A 86 4.00 10.51 -15.70
N PHE A 87 3.26 11.51 -16.19
CA PHE A 87 3.84 12.62 -16.96
C PHE A 87 4.50 13.77 -16.17
N PRO A 88 4.04 14.19 -14.98
CA PRO A 88 4.54 15.43 -14.37
C PRO A 88 6.01 15.35 -13.98
N LYS A 89 6.45 14.28 -13.33
CA LYS A 89 7.82 14.13 -12.82
C LYS A 89 8.90 14.15 -13.92
N PRO A 90 8.79 13.36 -15.01
CA PRO A 90 9.78 13.41 -16.09
C PRO A 90 9.76 14.76 -16.84
N PHE A 91 8.60 15.40 -16.97
CA PHE A 91 8.48 16.69 -17.68
C PHE A 91 9.03 17.87 -16.87
N ILE A 92 8.79 17.88 -15.56
CA ILE A 92 9.35 18.87 -14.64
C ILE A 92 10.88 18.74 -14.57
N LEU A 93 11.39 17.50 -14.51
CA LEU A 93 12.84 17.26 -14.44
C LEU A 93 13.53 17.62 -15.78
N LYS A 94 12.90 17.35 -16.93
CA LYS A 94 13.34 17.84 -18.24
C LYS A 94 13.40 19.37 -18.31
N LYS A 95 12.38 20.07 -17.80
CA LYS A 95 12.34 21.54 -17.79
C LYS A 95 13.42 22.13 -16.88
N LEU A 96 13.60 21.58 -15.68
CA LEU A 96 14.64 22.01 -14.74
C LEU A 96 16.05 21.72 -15.26
N HIS A 97 16.24 20.62 -15.99
CA HIS A 97 17.50 20.28 -16.63
C HIS A 97 17.81 21.23 -17.81
N SER A 98 16.81 21.57 -18.63
CA SER A 98 16.95 22.55 -19.71
C SER A 98 17.35 23.94 -19.19
N GLU A 99 16.78 24.37 -18.06
CA GLU A 99 17.14 25.64 -17.41
C GLU A 99 18.54 25.59 -16.77
N ARG A 100 18.93 24.45 -16.17
CA ARG A 100 20.26 24.27 -15.57
C ARG A 100 21.38 24.09 -16.62
N PHE A 101 21.08 23.51 -17.78
CA PHE A 101 22.01 23.42 -18.92
C PHE A 101 22.21 24.78 -19.60
N GLN A 102 21.13 25.55 -19.81
CA GLN A 102 21.26 26.92 -20.32
C GLN A 102 22.10 27.80 -19.39
N GLY A 103 21.93 27.71 -18.07
CA GLY A 103 22.77 28.45 -17.11
C GLY A 103 24.26 28.11 -17.17
N ARG A 104 24.65 26.86 -17.52
CA ARG A 104 26.06 26.47 -17.70
C ARG A 104 26.64 26.94 -19.04
N THR A 105 25.87 26.89 -20.13
CA THR A 105 26.28 27.44 -21.43
C THR A 105 26.54 28.95 -21.38
N TYR A 106 25.72 29.71 -20.65
CA TYR A 106 25.95 31.16 -20.46
C TYR A 106 27.14 31.47 -19.53
N GLY A 107 27.49 30.59 -18.59
CA GLY A 107 28.69 30.73 -17.76
C GLY A 107 30.00 30.52 -18.53
N ILE A 108 29.99 29.61 -19.52
CA ILE A 108 31.15 29.35 -20.38
C ILE A 108 31.40 30.52 -21.36
N LEU A 109 30.35 31.06 -21.98
CA LEU A 109 30.46 32.23 -22.87
C LEU A 109 31.02 33.48 -22.18
N ARG A 110 30.79 33.63 -20.86
CA ARG A 110 31.35 34.75 -20.09
C ARG A 110 32.82 34.56 -19.69
N ASN A 111 33.31 33.32 -19.68
CA ASN A 111 34.72 33.04 -19.40
C ASN A 111 35.58 33.00 -20.68
N THR A 112 34.99 32.96 -21.87
CA THR A 112 35.74 32.94 -23.14
C THR A 112 36.34 34.31 -23.54
N GLU A 113 35.95 35.40 -22.86
CA GLU A 113 36.51 36.74 -23.12
C GLU A 113 37.77 37.05 -22.30
N ALA A 114 38.16 36.15 -21.39
CA ALA A 114 39.39 36.25 -20.61
C ALA A 114 40.19 34.95 -20.75
N ASP A 115 41.37 35.06 -21.36
CA ASP A 115 42.42 34.05 -21.54
C ASP A 115 42.36 33.19 -22.82
N LEU A 116 43.17 33.62 -23.80
CA LEU A 116 43.74 32.79 -24.85
C LEU A 116 44.97 32.11 -24.25
N ASP A 117 44.93 30.78 -24.07
CA ASP A 117 46.09 29.84 -24.06
C ASP A 117 45.85 28.64 -23.13
N VAL A 118 44.91 27.74 -23.44
CA VAL A 118 45.02 26.34 -23.02
C VAL A 118 44.36 25.42 -24.06
N GLU A 119 45.16 24.48 -24.56
CA GLU A 119 44.84 23.36 -25.44
C GLU A 119 43.55 22.61 -25.04
N PRO A 120 42.59 22.37 -25.97
CA PRO A 120 41.35 21.69 -25.63
C PRO A 120 41.51 20.19 -25.88
N ASP A 121 42.35 19.51 -25.08
CA ASP A 121 42.31 18.05 -25.02
C ASP A 121 41.71 17.63 -23.69
N SER A 122 40.69 16.77 -23.76
CA SER A 122 40.02 16.10 -22.63
C SER A 122 39.00 16.87 -21.76
N ALA A 123 38.44 18.00 -22.22
CA ALA A 123 37.10 18.41 -21.78
C ALA A 123 36.02 17.76 -22.65
N ARG A 124 36.03 16.42 -22.74
CA ARG A 124 34.80 15.66 -22.99
C ARG A 124 33.92 15.88 -21.76
N ALA A 125 33.33 17.06 -21.68
CA ALA A 125 32.18 17.32 -20.84
C ALA A 125 31.17 16.28 -21.28
N HIS A 126 31.08 15.24 -20.46
CA HIS A 126 30.13 14.16 -20.56
C HIS A 126 28.83 14.76 -21.08
N HIS A 127 28.48 14.38 -22.30
CA HIS A 127 27.10 14.33 -22.73
C HIS A 127 26.47 13.28 -21.79
N GLU A 128 26.28 13.63 -20.51
CA GLU A 128 25.22 13.06 -19.70
C GLU A 128 23.96 13.58 -20.37
N ASP A 129 23.65 12.96 -21.52
CA ASP A 129 22.31 12.89 -22.04
C ASP A 129 21.47 12.58 -20.83
N PHE A 130 20.72 13.58 -20.38
CA PHE A 130 19.68 13.38 -19.40
C PHE A 130 18.87 12.21 -19.94
N ASN A 131 19.06 11.02 -19.35
CA ASN A 131 18.44 9.79 -19.79
C ASN A 131 16.95 9.88 -19.45
N PHE A 132 16.23 10.70 -20.21
CA PHE A 132 14.79 10.88 -20.12
C PHE A 132 14.11 9.52 -20.22
N SER A 133 14.70 8.61 -21.02
CA SER A 133 14.30 7.21 -21.10
C SER A 133 14.41 6.49 -19.75
N GLU A 134 15.52 6.63 -19.02
CA GLU A 134 15.73 6.00 -17.70
C GLU A 134 14.76 6.56 -16.65
N VAL A 135 14.59 7.89 -16.60
CA VAL A 135 13.63 8.54 -15.69
C VAL A 135 12.19 8.14 -16.03
N PHE A 136 11.87 8.02 -17.32
CA PHE A 136 10.56 7.60 -17.79
C PHE A 136 10.28 6.13 -17.45
N VAL A 137 11.25 5.24 -17.67
CA VAL A 137 11.13 3.81 -17.30
C VAL A 137 10.97 3.64 -15.80
N HIS A 138 11.79 4.32 -14.98
CA HIS A 138 11.66 4.27 -13.52
C HIS A 138 10.29 4.77 -13.04
N GLN A 139 9.79 5.87 -13.60
CA GLN A 139 8.46 6.40 -13.26
C GLN A 139 7.33 5.47 -13.73
N MET A 140 7.48 4.80 -14.87
CA MET A 140 6.53 3.80 -15.37
C MET A 140 6.47 2.58 -14.44
N ILE A 141 7.63 2.07 -13.98
CA ILE A 141 7.70 0.98 -13.01
C ILE A 141 6.98 1.38 -11.72
N HIS A 142 7.28 2.56 -11.16
CA HIS A 142 6.63 3.05 -9.95
C HIS A 142 5.10 3.21 -10.13
N SER A 143 4.63 3.59 -11.32
CA SER A 143 3.20 3.67 -11.64
C SER A 143 2.52 2.30 -11.63
N ILE A 144 3.15 1.30 -12.27
CA ILE A 144 2.63 -0.08 -12.33
C ILE A 144 2.66 -0.72 -10.94
N GLU A 145 3.77 -0.57 -10.22
CA GLU A 145 3.93 -1.05 -8.85
C GLU A 145 2.87 -0.43 -7.92
N PHE A 146 2.59 0.86 -8.05
CA PHE A 146 1.54 1.51 -7.28
C PHE A 146 0.15 0.94 -7.59
N VAL A 147 -0.23 0.82 -8.87
CA VAL A 147 -1.56 0.33 -9.26
C VAL A 147 -1.76 -1.13 -8.84
N LEU A 148 -0.80 -2.01 -9.14
CA LEU A 148 -0.85 -3.42 -8.78
C LEU A 148 -0.72 -3.61 -7.26
N GLY A 149 0.15 -2.83 -6.62
CA GLY A 149 0.34 -2.80 -5.18
C GLY A 149 -0.92 -2.34 -4.44
N ALA A 150 -1.65 -1.35 -4.94
CA ALA A 150 -2.90 -0.89 -4.33
C ALA A 150 -3.97 -2.00 -4.30
N VAL A 151 -4.12 -2.75 -5.39
CA VAL A 151 -5.04 -3.91 -5.46
C VAL A 151 -4.56 -5.06 -4.58
N SER A 152 -3.28 -5.41 -4.68
CA SER A 152 -2.67 -6.51 -3.91
C SER A 152 -2.74 -6.25 -2.40
N ASN A 153 -2.40 -5.04 -1.97
CA ASN A 153 -2.42 -4.66 -0.56
C ASN A 153 -3.84 -4.72 0.00
N THR A 154 -4.86 -4.22 -0.73
CA THR A 154 -6.25 -4.35 -0.29
C THR A 154 -6.69 -5.82 -0.20
N ALA A 155 -6.35 -6.66 -1.18
CA ALA A 155 -6.66 -8.08 -1.13
C ALA A 155 -5.95 -8.80 0.03
N SER A 156 -4.72 -8.41 0.37
CA SER A 156 -3.94 -8.97 1.49
C SER A 156 -4.66 -8.82 2.84
N TYR A 157 -5.49 -7.78 3.02
CA TYR A 157 -6.29 -7.60 4.26
C TYR A 157 -7.35 -8.69 4.48
N LEU A 158 -7.73 -9.47 3.45
CA LEU A 158 -8.58 -10.65 3.61
C LEU A 158 -7.99 -11.65 4.61
N ARG A 159 -6.67 -11.62 4.81
CA ARG A 159 -5.98 -12.42 5.84
C ARG A 159 -6.55 -12.23 7.24
N LEU A 160 -6.97 -11.01 7.61
CA LEU A 160 -7.56 -10.75 8.92
C LEU A 160 -8.88 -11.51 9.09
N TRP A 161 -9.70 -11.53 8.05
CA TRP A 161 -10.94 -12.31 8.04
C TRP A 161 -10.65 -13.81 8.08
N ALA A 162 -9.73 -14.31 7.25
CA ALA A 162 -9.39 -15.73 7.21
C ALA A 162 -8.86 -16.26 8.56
N LEU A 163 -7.99 -15.48 9.22
CA LEU A 163 -7.48 -15.83 10.53
C LEU A 163 -8.57 -15.78 11.60
N SER A 164 -9.45 -14.77 11.56
CA SER A 164 -10.59 -14.70 12.47
C SER A 164 -11.55 -15.87 12.29
N LEU A 165 -11.79 -16.30 11.05
CA LEU A 165 -12.62 -17.47 10.75
C LEU A 165 -11.96 -18.74 11.30
N ALA A 166 -10.67 -18.95 11.02
CA ALA A 166 -9.95 -20.13 11.50
C ALA A 166 -9.96 -20.22 13.03
N HIS A 167 -9.72 -19.10 13.73
CA HIS A 167 -9.78 -19.04 15.19
C HIS A 167 -11.18 -19.41 15.73
N SER A 168 -12.24 -18.89 15.09
CA SER A 168 -13.63 -19.20 15.46
C SER A 168 -13.95 -20.68 15.27
N GLU A 169 -13.57 -21.27 14.12
CA GLU A 169 -13.83 -22.68 13.83
C GLU A 169 -13.03 -23.60 14.74
N LEU A 170 -11.75 -23.30 14.98
CA LEU A 170 -10.89 -24.10 15.87
C LEU A 170 -11.43 -24.07 17.31
N SER A 171 -11.84 -22.90 17.81
CA SER A 171 -12.46 -22.75 19.13
C SER A 171 -13.75 -23.59 19.28
N THR A 172 -14.64 -23.54 18.29
CA THR A 172 -15.88 -24.34 18.28
C THR A 172 -15.57 -25.85 18.28
N VAL A 173 -14.62 -26.30 17.46
CA VAL A 173 -14.24 -27.73 17.41
C VAL A 173 -13.65 -28.20 18.74
N PHE A 174 -12.79 -27.41 19.39
CA PHE A 174 -12.27 -27.76 20.73
C PHE A 174 -13.38 -27.80 21.79
N TYR A 175 -14.31 -26.85 21.76
CA TYR A 175 -15.45 -26.83 22.67
C TYR A 175 -16.34 -28.06 22.51
N GLU A 176 -16.72 -28.39 21.27
CA GLU A 176 -17.62 -29.51 20.99
C GLU A 176 -16.96 -30.87 21.22
N LYS A 177 -15.71 -31.05 20.78
CA LYS A 177 -15.06 -32.36 20.81
C LYS A 177 -14.41 -32.68 22.15
N VAL A 178 -14.02 -31.68 22.95
CA VAL A 178 -13.37 -31.91 24.25
C VAL A 178 -14.33 -31.67 25.41
N LEU A 179 -14.93 -30.48 25.52
CA LEU A 179 -15.73 -30.12 26.68
C LEU A 179 -17.11 -30.79 26.68
N LEU A 180 -17.85 -30.69 25.57
CA LEU A 180 -19.18 -31.30 25.45
C LEU A 180 -19.13 -32.83 25.57
N LEU A 181 -18.12 -33.46 24.97
CA LEU A 181 -17.89 -34.91 25.10
C LEU A 181 -17.60 -35.30 26.56
N ALA A 182 -16.74 -34.55 27.26
CA ALA A 182 -16.42 -34.82 28.66
C ALA A 182 -17.63 -34.64 29.59
N TRP A 183 -18.54 -33.70 29.28
CA TRP A 183 -19.74 -33.44 30.07
C TRP A 183 -20.81 -34.54 29.94
N GLY A 184 -20.82 -35.27 28.83
CA GLY A 184 -21.75 -36.38 28.58
C GLY A 184 -21.54 -37.61 29.46
N TYR A 185 -20.40 -37.72 30.16
CA TYR A 185 -20.13 -38.81 31.10
C TYR A 185 -20.56 -38.45 32.52
N ASP A 186 -21.15 -39.40 33.26
CA ASP A 186 -21.62 -39.18 34.64
C ASP A 186 -20.52 -39.20 35.71
N ASN A 187 -19.34 -39.73 35.38
CA ASN A 187 -18.22 -39.76 36.31
C ASN A 187 -17.57 -38.37 36.47
N ILE A 188 -17.62 -37.83 37.70
CA ILE A 188 -17.00 -36.55 38.08
C ILE A 188 -15.51 -36.48 37.73
N VAL A 189 -14.78 -37.60 37.86
CA VAL A 189 -13.34 -37.66 37.53
C VAL A 189 -13.09 -37.41 36.04
N ILE A 190 -13.93 -37.97 35.16
CA ILE A 190 -13.81 -37.80 33.70
C ILE A 190 -14.13 -36.35 33.32
N ARG A 191 -15.14 -35.74 33.95
CA ARG A 191 -15.46 -34.31 33.76
C ARG A 191 -14.30 -33.40 34.17
N LEU A 192 -13.69 -33.66 35.33
CA LEU A 192 -12.56 -32.87 35.83
C LEU A 192 -11.33 -32.97 34.91
N VAL A 193 -11.00 -34.18 34.47
CA VAL A 193 -9.88 -34.42 33.54
C VAL A 193 -10.16 -33.75 32.18
N GLY A 194 -11.38 -33.89 31.65
CA GLY A 194 -11.78 -33.24 30.40
C GLY A 194 -11.71 -31.72 30.46
N LEU A 195 -12.13 -31.11 31.59
CA LEU A 195 -11.99 -29.67 31.82
C LEU A 195 -10.53 -29.24 31.91
N ALA A 196 -9.68 -30.00 32.60
CA ALA A 196 -8.26 -29.70 32.72
C ALA A 196 -7.54 -29.76 31.35
N VAL A 197 -7.84 -30.77 30.55
CA VAL A 197 -7.32 -30.91 29.18
C VAL A 197 -7.82 -29.78 28.29
N PHE A 198 -9.10 -29.43 28.35
CA PHE A 198 -9.68 -28.30 27.61
C PHE A 198 -9.03 -26.96 27.99
N ALA A 199 -8.82 -26.72 29.29
CA ALA A 199 -8.17 -25.50 29.77
C ALA A 199 -6.73 -25.40 29.27
N PHE A 200 -5.96 -26.50 29.31
CA PHE A 200 -4.59 -26.52 28.80
C PHE A 200 -4.52 -26.32 27.28
N ALA A 201 -5.38 -27.00 26.52
CA ALA A 201 -5.46 -26.85 25.07
C ALA A 201 -5.82 -25.42 24.67
N THR A 202 -6.79 -24.81 25.36
CA THR A 202 -7.19 -23.43 25.12
C THR A 202 -6.07 -22.45 25.45
N ALA A 203 -5.39 -22.62 26.59
CA ALA A 203 -4.30 -21.72 26.97
C ALA A 203 -3.11 -21.78 26.01
N PHE A 204 -2.66 -22.98 25.65
CA PHE A 204 -1.44 -23.15 24.87
C PHE A 204 -1.67 -23.00 23.36
N ILE A 205 -2.71 -23.63 22.82
CA ILE A 205 -2.95 -23.65 21.37
C ILE A 205 -3.71 -22.39 20.95
N LEU A 206 -4.92 -22.19 21.47
CA LEU A 206 -5.78 -21.06 21.08
C LEU A 206 -5.20 -19.71 21.52
N LEU A 207 -4.70 -19.60 22.76
CA LEU A 207 -4.27 -18.32 23.31
C LEU A 207 -2.81 -17.97 22.99
N MET A 208 -1.88 -18.91 23.09
CA MET A 208 -0.46 -18.62 22.86
C MET A 208 -0.07 -18.74 21.38
N MET A 209 -0.32 -19.89 20.76
CA MET A 209 0.15 -20.16 19.39
C MET A 209 -0.61 -19.33 18.33
N GLU A 210 -1.94 -19.30 18.39
CA GLU A 210 -2.71 -18.55 17.39
C GLU A 210 -2.56 -17.03 17.54
N THR A 211 -2.46 -16.51 18.77
CA THR A 211 -2.20 -15.07 18.99
C THR A 211 -0.83 -14.66 18.46
N LEU A 212 0.20 -15.50 18.61
CA LEU A 212 1.51 -15.23 18.02
C LEU A 212 1.44 -15.18 16.48
N SER A 213 0.71 -16.13 15.88
CA SER A 213 0.47 -16.14 14.43
C SER A 213 -0.27 -14.87 13.97
N ALA A 214 -1.32 -14.48 14.70
CA ALA A 214 -2.07 -13.24 14.47
C ALA A 214 -1.18 -12.00 14.55
N PHE A 215 -0.32 -11.94 15.57
CA PHE A 215 0.63 -10.86 15.76
C PHE A 215 1.60 -10.74 14.59
N LEU A 216 2.20 -11.85 14.12
CA LEU A 216 3.11 -11.82 12.98
C LEU A 216 2.41 -11.40 11.69
N HIS A 217 1.16 -11.82 11.49
CA HIS A 217 0.36 -11.37 10.35
C HIS A 217 0.02 -9.88 10.43
N ALA A 218 -0.26 -9.35 11.62
CA ALA A 218 -0.46 -7.92 11.85
C ALA A 218 0.83 -7.12 11.63
N LEU A 219 1.99 -7.65 12.06
CA LEU A 219 3.30 -7.03 11.83
C LEU A 219 3.59 -6.95 10.33
N ARG A 220 3.35 -8.03 9.59
CA ARG A 220 3.50 -8.04 8.13
C ARG A 220 2.64 -6.95 7.48
N LEU A 221 1.36 -6.88 7.85
CA LEU A 221 0.42 -5.84 7.37
C LEU A 221 0.96 -4.42 7.63
N HIS A 222 1.63 -4.20 8.76
CA HIS A 222 2.25 -2.90 9.05
C HIS A 222 3.53 -2.68 8.22
N TRP A 223 4.38 -3.69 8.09
CA TRP A 223 5.68 -3.55 7.43
C TRP A 223 5.55 -3.42 5.92
N VAL A 224 4.73 -4.25 5.28
CA VAL A 224 4.64 -4.27 3.81
C VAL A 224 3.53 -3.32 3.34
N GLU A 225 2.32 -3.46 3.87
CA GLU A 225 1.15 -2.76 3.36
C GLU A 225 0.99 -1.32 3.87
N PHE A 226 1.44 -1.02 5.12
CA PHE A 226 1.38 0.33 5.70
C PHE A 226 2.66 1.15 5.46
N GLN A 227 3.83 0.60 5.80
CA GLN A 227 5.10 1.34 5.65
C GLN A 227 5.50 1.53 4.19
N GLY A 228 5.14 0.62 3.29
CA GLY A 228 5.39 0.74 1.85
C GLY A 228 4.77 1.98 1.19
N LYS A 229 3.86 2.70 1.87
CA LYS A 229 3.21 3.92 1.33
C LYS A 229 3.90 5.22 1.73
N PHE A 230 4.58 5.26 2.87
CA PHE A 230 5.06 6.51 3.47
C PHE A 230 6.55 6.47 3.87
N TYR A 231 7.10 5.27 4.08
CA TYR A 231 8.45 5.09 4.57
C TYR A 231 9.40 4.81 3.41
N HIS A 232 10.22 5.79 3.05
CA HIS A 232 11.19 5.68 1.95
C HIS A 232 12.54 5.04 2.37
N GLY A 233 12.70 4.66 3.64
CA GLY A 233 13.85 3.87 4.10
C GLY A 233 15.19 4.61 4.14
N ASP A 234 15.22 5.91 3.84
CA ASP A 234 16.46 6.66 3.74
C ASP A 234 16.78 7.38 5.06
N GLY A 235 17.51 6.69 5.93
CA GLY A 235 17.91 7.21 7.24
C GLY A 235 19.03 6.39 7.88
N TYR A 236 19.92 7.06 8.60
CA TYR A 236 20.93 6.40 9.42
C TYR A 236 20.46 6.34 10.88
N LYS A 237 20.74 5.23 11.57
CA LYS A 237 20.45 5.13 13.01
C LYS A 237 21.31 6.17 13.75
N PHE A 238 20.67 7.16 14.34
CA PHE A 238 21.36 8.14 15.17
C PHE A 238 21.94 7.45 16.41
N ARG A 239 23.26 7.39 16.49
CA ARG A 239 23.98 6.99 17.71
C ARG A 239 24.53 8.26 18.35
N PRO A 240 23.93 8.79 19.43
CA PRO A 240 24.52 9.90 20.16
C PRO A 240 25.83 9.43 20.80
N PHE A 241 26.78 10.36 20.94
CA PHE A 241 27.97 10.10 21.73
C PHE A 241 27.56 9.97 23.21
N SER A 242 27.60 8.75 23.74
CA SER A 242 27.27 8.43 25.13
C SER A 242 28.35 7.53 25.70
N PHE A 243 28.91 7.89 26.86
CA PHE A 243 29.93 7.09 27.53
C PHE A 243 29.44 5.70 27.94
N ALA A 244 28.11 5.50 28.08
CA ALA A 244 27.53 4.18 28.35
C ALA A 244 27.65 3.20 27.18
N LEU A 245 27.71 3.70 25.93
CA LEU A 245 27.91 2.86 24.73
C LEU A 245 29.35 2.37 24.59
N ILE A 246 30.32 3.06 25.20
CA ILE A 246 31.74 2.70 25.13
C ILE A 246 32.04 1.52 26.07
N THR A 247 31.34 1.42 27.20
CA THR A 247 31.51 0.31 28.15
C THR A 247 30.89 -0.99 27.66
N GLU A 248 29.84 -0.95 26.83
CA GLU A 248 29.19 -2.14 26.25
C GLU A 248 29.96 -2.75 25.06
N ASP A 249 30.82 -1.99 24.38
CA ASP A 249 31.61 -2.49 23.23
C ASP A 249 32.92 -3.19 23.69
N ASP A 250 33.27 -3.11 24.98
CA ASP A 250 34.52 -3.66 25.58
C ASP A 250 34.31 -4.97 26.40
N ASP A 251 33.07 -5.45 26.56
CA ASP A 251 32.69 -6.76 27.19
C ASP A 251 32.17 -7.77 26.16
#